data_AF-A0A1H1ED53-F1
#
_entry.id   AF-A0A1H1ED53-F1
#
_cell.length_a   1.000
_cell.length_b   1.000
_cell.length_c   1.000
_cell.angle_alpha   90.00
_cell.angle_beta   90.00
_cell.angle_gamma   90.00
#
_symmetry.space_group_name_H-M   'P 1'
#
loop_
_entity.id
_entity.type
_entity.pdbx_description
1 polymer ?
#
loop_
_entity_poly.entity_id
_entity_poly.type
_entity_poly.pdbx_seq_one_letter_code
_entity_poly.pdbx_strand_id
1 'polypeptide(L)'
;MSIQSVLASQPVVGHAGKLDPAFASHGKTQVYFADSLSSMANDVAIDSQGRMLVAAKVGTQGGSRFGLARLLKDGSADLTFGHQGSVIGQFEQGFEAMAGKVQVLPDGHILIVGLHYENTHRTLPALALFDQQGRPARQFGDNGRCVVRLPGHLSHGVRDAWLPAGVPGAEACDVAVQEDGRILLVANHHFELADHAGLLIRLDPDGSLDSTFNGRGFVIVRHLLMNTWLSSLSVQRDGRILVGGSINFPEEGLLARYHPDGSLDAHFAVDGFMTFRARGHSAQVSQIIQQENGDVQCFGSSRDPMHCMALKVRVNGRPDNRCNGGQAHLLNIARSGCQWTAAQAQPDGSVLVAGATIGGVEADFILGRYLKDGQLDHAFGDGNGWMRTRLGKSLDTATSVAVQEDGNIVVGGYSLDGNYKAVVVRYLA
;
A
#
# COMPACT_ATOMS: atom_id res chain seq x y z
N MET A 1 22.88 -40.75 -44.77
CA MET A 1 23.01 -40.98 -43.31
C MET A 1 22.78 -39.66 -42.62
N SER A 2 21.82 -39.66 -41.69
CA SER A 2 21.20 -38.48 -41.08
C SER A 2 22.16 -37.74 -40.14
N ILE A 3 22.21 -36.40 -40.26
CA ILE A 3 22.79 -35.50 -39.26
C ILE A 3 21.68 -35.22 -38.26
N GLN A 4 21.76 -35.81 -37.06
CA GLN A 4 20.89 -35.43 -35.95
C GLN A 4 21.40 -34.13 -35.35
N SER A 5 20.78 -33.02 -35.75
CA SER A 5 20.79 -31.77 -35.01
C SER A 5 19.97 -31.96 -33.73
N VAL A 6 20.65 -32.06 -32.58
CA VAL A 6 20.00 -31.94 -31.27
C VAL A 6 19.77 -30.46 -31.01
N LEU A 7 18.62 -29.96 -31.42
CA LEU A 7 18.06 -28.72 -30.87
C LEU A 7 17.38 -29.09 -29.55
N ALA A 8 18.10 -28.92 -28.44
CA ALA A 8 17.48 -28.82 -27.13
C ALA A 8 17.05 -27.36 -26.92
N SER A 9 15.78 -27.08 -27.18
CA SER A 9 15.09 -25.96 -26.54
C SER A 9 13.92 -26.55 -25.77
N GLN A 10 14.13 -26.81 -24.48
CA GLN A 10 12.98 -26.94 -23.58
C GLN A 10 12.30 -25.57 -23.51
N PRO A 11 10.98 -25.46 -23.70
CA PRO A 11 10.28 -24.26 -23.31
C PRO A 11 10.38 -24.17 -21.78
N VAL A 12 10.93 -23.08 -21.26
CA VAL A 12 10.78 -22.72 -19.85
C VAL A 12 9.29 -22.54 -19.62
N VAL A 13 8.62 -23.58 -19.10
CA VAL A 13 7.25 -23.46 -18.62
C VAL A 13 7.31 -22.55 -17.41
N GLY A 14 6.96 -21.28 -17.60
CA GLY A 14 7.04 -20.25 -16.57
C GLY A 14 6.14 -20.62 -15.40
N HIS A 15 6.74 -20.97 -14.26
CA HIS A 15 6.02 -21.10 -13.00
C HIS A 15 5.76 -19.73 -12.34
N ALA A 16 6.35 -18.67 -12.89
CA ALA A 16 6.22 -17.30 -12.43
C ALA A 16 4.75 -16.86 -12.32
N GLY A 17 4.36 -16.45 -11.12
CA GLY A 17 3.01 -16.03 -10.77
C GLY A 17 2.04 -17.17 -10.43
N LYS A 18 2.47 -18.43 -10.43
CA LYS A 18 1.68 -19.55 -9.89
C LYS A 18 1.79 -19.61 -8.38
N LEU A 19 0.73 -20.09 -7.73
CA LEU A 19 0.75 -20.35 -6.28
C LEU A 19 1.90 -21.28 -5.92
N ASP A 20 2.62 -20.96 -4.85
CA ASP A 20 3.66 -21.82 -4.32
C ASP A 20 3.04 -22.97 -3.51
N PRO A 21 3.05 -24.22 -4.01
CA PRO A 21 2.44 -25.33 -3.30
C PRO A 21 3.14 -25.68 -1.98
N ALA A 22 4.40 -25.25 -1.77
CA ALA A 22 5.16 -25.51 -0.57
C ALA A 22 4.85 -24.55 0.60
N PHE A 23 4.09 -23.48 0.35
CA PHE A 23 3.70 -22.51 1.37
C PHE A 23 2.38 -22.90 2.03
N ALA A 24 2.39 -23.04 3.36
CA ALA A 24 1.22 -23.33 4.18
C ALA A 24 0.27 -24.35 3.55
N SER A 25 -1.00 -23.99 3.32
CA SER A 25 -1.97 -24.85 2.64
C SER A 25 -2.02 -24.53 1.15
N HIS A 26 -1.08 -25.08 0.38
CA HIS A 26 -1.01 -24.98 -1.09
C HIS A 26 -0.97 -23.52 -1.59
N GLY A 27 -0.07 -22.71 -1.03
CA GLY A 27 0.14 -21.32 -1.43
C GLY A 27 -0.66 -20.31 -0.63
N LYS A 28 -1.47 -20.75 0.34
CA LYS A 28 -2.42 -19.89 1.05
C LYS A 28 -2.39 -20.15 2.55
N THR A 29 -2.51 -19.09 3.34
CA THR A 29 -2.69 -19.16 4.79
C THR A 29 -3.68 -18.11 5.27
N GLN A 30 -4.47 -18.46 6.28
CA GLN A 30 -5.29 -17.51 7.02
C GLN A 30 -4.47 -16.97 8.20
N VAL A 31 -4.51 -15.65 8.40
CA VAL A 31 -3.84 -15.01 9.54
C VAL A 31 -4.78 -15.00 10.73
N TYR A 32 -4.37 -15.67 11.81
CA TYR A 32 -5.16 -15.76 13.02
C TYR A 32 -4.74 -14.69 14.03
N PHE A 33 -5.74 -13.96 14.53
CA PHE A 33 -5.62 -13.05 15.66
C PHE A 33 -6.45 -13.63 16.81
N ALA A 34 -5.82 -13.89 17.95
CA ALA A 34 -6.48 -14.49 19.10
C ALA A 34 -7.73 -13.69 19.51
N ASP A 35 -8.83 -14.38 19.82
CA ASP A 35 -10.11 -13.79 20.25
C ASP A 35 -10.77 -12.81 19.26
N SER A 36 -10.32 -12.80 18.01
CA SER A 36 -10.92 -11.96 16.96
C SER A 36 -12.23 -12.53 16.43
N LEU A 37 -13.17 -11.63 16.10
CA LEU A 37 -14.42 -11.94 15.39
C LEU A 37 -14.27 -11.80 13.88
N SER A 38 -13.36 -10.93 13.44
CA SER A 38 -13.02 -10.69 12.05
C SER A 38 -11.61 -10.10 11.93
N SER A 39 -10.98 -10.24 10.77
CA SER A 39 -9.69 -9.63 10.48
C SER A 39 -9.58 -9.23 9.02
N MET A 40 -8.94 -8.09 8.76
CA MET A 40 -8.61 -7.62 7.41
C MET A 40 -7.13 -7.26 7.37
N ALA A 41 -6.32 -7.98 6.59
CA ALA A 41 -4.92 -7.58 6.41
C ALA A 41 -4.87 -6.39 5.45
N ASN A 42 -4.17 -5.34 5.87
CA ASN A 42 -3.96 -4.13 5.09
C ASN A 42 -2.56 -4.08 4.50
N ASP A 43 -1.57 -4.66 5.19
CA ASP A 43 -0.19 -4.67 4.70
C ASP A 43 0.60 -5.89 5.19
N VAL A 44 1.62 -6.26 4.41
CA VAL A 44 2.58 -7.32 4.72
C VAL A 44 4.00 -6.82 4.49
N ALA A 45 4.85 -6.95 5.50
CA ALA A 45 6.28 -6.73 5.38
C ALA A 45 7.06 -8.03 5.64
N ILE A 46 8.28 -8.11 5.11
CA ILE A 46 9.19 -9.23 5.34
C ILE A 46 10.37 -8.70 6.15
N ASP A 47 10.73 -9.38 7.24
CA ASP A 47 11.90 -9.04 8.03
C ASP A 47 13.18 -9.70 7.50
N SER A 48 14.33 -9.36 8.09
CA SER A 48 15.65 -9.91 7.69
C SER A 48 15.82 -11.41 7.93
N GLN A 49 14.86 -12.07 8.58
CA GLN A 49 14.83 -13.53 8.77
C GLN A 49 13.89 -14.21 7.78
N GLY A 50 13.28 -13.45 6.85
CA GLY A 50 12.29 -13.96 5.90
C GLY A 50 10.93 -14.26 6.52
N ARG A 51 10.68 -13.83 7.75
CA ARG A 51 9.37 -13.92 8.41
C ARG A 51 8.46 -12.80 7.89
N MET A 52 7.16 -13.05 7.88
CA MET A 52 6.18 -12.07 7.41
C MET A 52 5.48 -11.43 8.59
N LEU A 53 5.38 -10.10 8.58
CA LEU A 53 4.61 -9.30 9.51
C LEU A 53 3.35 -8.80 8.81
N VAL A 54 2.20 -8.94 9.47
CA VAL A 54 0.89 -8.60 8.89
C VAL A 54 0.22 -7.52 9.72
N ALA A 55 0.03 -6.34 9.14
CA ALA A 55 -0.79 -5.27 9.72
C ALA A 55 -2.27 -5.49 9.37
N ALA A 56 -3.15 -5.34 10.36
CA ALA A 56 -4.57 -5.60 10.18
C ALA A 56 -5.50 -4.65 10.94
N LYS A 57 -6.75 -4.58 10.45
CA LYS A 57 -7.92 -4.20 11.25
C LYS A 57 -8.55 -5.47 11.83
N VAL A 58 -8.67 -5.54 13.15
CA VAL A 58 -9.17 -6.72 13.88
C VAL A 58 -10.48 -6.36 14.57
N GLY A 59 -11.56 -7.07 14.26
CA GLY A 59 -12.84 -6.92 14.95
C GLY A 59 -12.84 -7.72 16.25
N THR A 60 -13.23 -7.09 17.35
CA THR A 60 -13.40 -7.72 18.67
C THR A 60 -14.80 -7.43 19.22
N GLN A 61 -15.19 -8.06 20.34
CA GLN A 61 -16.44 -7.73 21.03
C GLN A 61 -16.49 -6.24 21.47
N GLY A 62 -15.34 -5.62 21.73
CA GLY A 62 -15.22 -4.23 22.15
C GLY A 62 -14.99 -3.23 20.99
N GLY A 63 -15.26 -3.63 19.76
CA GLY A 63 -15.02 -2.81 18.56
C GLY A 63 -13.71 -3.13 17.84
N SER A 64 -13.36 -2.34 16.84
CA SER A 64 -12.16 -2.57 16.01
C SER A 64 -10.85 -2.19 16.72
N ARG A 65 -9.79 -2.96 16.44
CA ARG A 65 -8.44 -2.87 17.04
C ARG A 65 -7.39 -2.94 15.94
N PHE A 66 -6.23 -2.35 16.19
CA PHE A 66 -5.08 -2.64 15.34
C PHE A 66 -4.61 -4.07 15.62
N GLY A 67 -4.16 -4.76 14.58
CA GLY A 67 -3.53 -6.07 14.66
C GLY A 67 -2.14 -6.04 14.04
N LEU A 68 -1.19 -6.72 14.68
CA LEU A 68 0.12 -7.05 14.12
C LEU A 68 0.38 -8.54 14.38
N ALA A 69 0.39 -9.36 13.33
CA ALA A 69 0.71 -10.80 13.44
C ALA A 69 2.06 -11.11 12.80
N ARG A 70 2.71 -12.19 13.24
CA ARG A 70 3.92 -12.70 12.60
C ARG A 70 3.74 -14.15 12.12
N LEU A 71 4.16 -14.40 10.89
CA LEU A 71 4.23 -15.72 10.28
C LEU A 71 5.68 -16.08 9.99
N LEU A 72 6.01 -17.37 10.10
CA LEU A 72 7.29 -17.93 9.66
C LEU A 72 7.36 -17.97 8.14
N LYS A 73 8.56 -18.18 7.59
CA LYS A 73 8.82 -18.22 6.14
C LYS A 73 7.93 -19.22 5.39
N ASP A 74 7.50 -20.30 6.05
CA ASP A 74 6.62 -21.33 5.49
C ASP A 74 5.12 -20.99 5.54
N GLY A 75 4.74 -19.87 6.16
CA GLY A 75 3.35 -19.41 6.29
C GLY A 75 2.63 -19.88 7.54
N SER A 76 3.29 -20.66 8.40
CA SER A 76 2.78 -21.00 9.73
C SER A 76 2.88 -19.80 10.70
N ALA A 77 2.05 -19.76 11.72
CA ALA A 77 2.08 -18.70 12.73
C ALA A 77 3.33 -18.81 13.62
N ASP A 78 4.03 -17.69 13.85
CA ASP A 78 5.11 -17.63 14.83
C ASP A 78 4.54 -17.38 16.23
N LEU A 79 4.21 -18.45 16.95
CA LEU A 79 3.57 -18.36 18.27
C LEU A 79 4.45 -17.71 19.36
N THR A 80 5.73 -17.43 19.07
CA THR A 80 6.64 -16.73 20.01
C THR A 80 6.49 -15.21 19.96
N PHE A 81 5.75 -14.68 18.97
CA PHE A 81 5.52 -13.25 18.82
C PHE A 81 4.28 -12.78 19.59
N GLY A 82 4.41 -11.70 20.36
CA GLY A 82 3.29 -11.13 21.11
C GLY A 82 2.56 -12.16 21.97
N HIS A 83 1.24 -12.20 21.85
CA HIS A 83 0.38 -13.21 22.46
C HIS A 83 -0.14 -14.16 21.37
N GLN A 84 0.31 -15.42 21.40
CA GLN A 84 -0.08 -16.46 20.45
C GLN A 84 0.18 -16.07 18.97
N GLY A 85 1.29 -15.39 18.70
CA GLY A 85 1.69 -14.98 17.36
C GLY A 85 1.16 -13.63 16.88
N SER A 86 0.47 -12.88 17.76
CA SER A 86 -0.10 -11.59 17.40
C SER A 86 -0.09 -10.57 18.54
N VAL A 87 -0.17 -9.30 18.17
CA VAL A 87 -0.46 -8.17 19.04
C VAL A 87 -1.77 -7.57 18.57
N ILE A 88 -2.72 -7.41 19.48
CA ILE A 88 -4.00 -6.74 19.24
C ILE A 88 -4.09 -5.58 20.23
N GLY A 89 -4.36 -4.37 19.73
CA GLY A 89 -4.30 -3.19 20.58
C GLY A 89 -5.07 -1.97 20.09
N GLN A 90 -4.93 -0.91 20.87
CA GLN A 90 -5.48 0.43 20.61
C GLN A 90 -4.33 1.44 20.71
N PHE A 91 -4.41 2.56 20.00
CA PHE A 91 -3.44 3.64 20.18
C PHE A 91 -3.67 4.40 21.49
N GLU A 92 -4.94 4.67 21.81
CA GLU A 92 -5.38 5.23 23.10
C GLU A 92 -6.49 4.35 23.68
N GLN A 93 -6.59 4.29 25.00
CA GLN A 93 -7.54 3.42 25.70
C GLN A 93 -9.00 3.81 25.40
N GLY A 94 -9.83 2.81 25.10
CA GLY A 94 -11.27 2.99 24.92
C GLY A 94 -11.70 3.35 23.49
N PHE A 95 -10.74 3.59 22.59
CA PHE A 95 -11.00 3.95 21.20
C PHE A 95 -10.79 2.79 20.24
N GLU A 96 -11.47 2.84 19.10
CA GLU A 96 -11.21 1.89 18.03
C GLU A 96 -9.90 2.21 17.31
N ALA A 97 -9.32 1.20 16.65
CA ALA A 97 -8.08 1.36 15.90
C ALA A 97 -8.01 0.41 14.70
N MET A 98 -7.13 0.73 13.75
CA MET A 98 -6.65 -0.22 12.74
C MET A 98 -5.16 0.00 12.45
N ALA A 99 -4.44 -1.05 12.07
CA ALA A 99 -3.12 -0.92 11.44
C ALA A 99 -3.31 -0.94 9.91
N GLY A 100 -2.82 0.08 9.22
CA GLY A 100 -2.86 0.22 7.77
C GLY A 100 -1.58 -0.25 7.08
N LYS A 101 -0.41 0.08 7.64
CA LYS A 101 0.90 -0.23 7.10
C LYS A 101 1.83 -0.80 8.18
N VAL A 102 2.75 -1.69 7.81
CA VAL A 102 3.83 -2.19 8.67
C VAL A 102 5.18 -2.00 7.99
N GLN A 103 6.16 -1.52 8.75
CA GLN A 103 7.53 -1.36 8.27
C GLN A 103 8.50 -1.94 9.29
N VAL A 104 9.45 -2.74 8.80
CA VAL A 104 10.60 -3.20 9.58
C VAL A 104 11.70 -2.16 9.46
N LEU A 105 12.13 -1.60 10.58
CA LEU A 105 13.20 -0.59 10.64
C LEU A 105 14.59 -1.27 10.61
N PRO A 106 15.66 -0.53 10.24
CA PRO A 106 17.01 -1.11 10.16
C PRO A 106 17.55 -1.71 11.47
N ASP A 107 17.08 -1.22 12.61
CA ASP A 107 17.42 -1.75 13.94
C ASP A 107 16.57 -2.96 14.37
N GLY A 108 15.64 -3.38 13.49
CA GLY A 108 14.73 -4.49 13.69
C GLY A 108 13.49 -4.15 14.51
N HIS A 109 13.28 -2.88 14.92
CA HIS A 109 11.98 -2.48 15.42
C HIS A 109 10.92 -2.57 14.31
N ILE A 110 9.66 -2.74 14.74
CA ILE A 110 8.52 -2.89 13.86
C ILE A 110 7.61 -1.68 14.09
N LEU A 111 7.51 -0.83 13.08
CA LEU A 111 6.61 0.31 13.07
C LEU A 111 5.30 -0.10 12.40
N ILE A 112 4.18 0.14 13.07
CA ILE A 112 2.87 0.13 12.41
C ILE A 112 2.32 1.54 12.34
N VAL A 113 1.62 1.84 11.25
CA VAL A 113 0.89 3.09 11.05
C VAL A 113 -0.53 2.74 10.66
N GLY A 114 -1.51 3.49 11.15
CA GLY A 114 -2.89 3.33 10.77
C GLY A 114 -3.76 4.43 11.36
N LEU A 115 -5.00 4.08 11.69
CA LEU A 115 -5.99 5.04 12.16
C LEU A 115 -6.41 4.76 13.60
N HIS A 116 -6.46 5.83 14.38
CA HIS A 116 -7.15 5.94 15.64
C HIS A 116 -8.54 6.55 15.40
N TYR A 117 -9.60 5.92 15.92
CA TYR A 117 -10.97 6.38 15.74
C TYR A 117 -11.50 6.98 17.05
N GLU A 118 -11.61 8.30 17.12
CA GLU A 118 -12.18 8.99 18.29
C GLU A 118 -13.70 8.77 18.39
N ASN A 119 -14.35 8.64 17.24
CA ASN A 119 -15.76 8.26 17.11
C ASN A 119 -16.05 7.85 15.65
N THR A 120 -17.32 7.56 15.34
CA THR A 120 -17.79 7.17 14.00
C THR A 120 -17.48 8.19 12.90
N HIS A 121 -17.20 9.42 13.29
CA HIS A 121 -16.96 10.54 12.40
C HIS A 121 -15.55 11.10 12.50
N ARG A 122 -14.66 10.62 13.38
CA ARG A 122 -13.34 11.26 13.56
C ARG A 122 -12.22 10.23 13.59
N THR A 123 -11.25 10.45 12.72
CA THR A 123 -10.05 9.61 12.60
C THR A 123 -8.78 10.46 12.68
N LEU A 124 -7.75 9.89 13.30
CA LEU A 124 -6.42 10.47 13.39
C LEU A 124 -5.38 9.45 12.93
N PRO A 125 -4.34 9.89 12.20
CA PRO A 125 -3.20 9.03 11.95
C PRO A 125 -2.54 8.67 13.28
N ALA A 126 -2.15 7.41 13.43
CA ALA A 126 -1.52 6.92 14.64
C ALA A 126 -0.47 5.85 14.32
N LEU A 127 0.54 5.78 15.18
CA LEU A 127 1.70 4.93 15.05
C LEU A 127 1.89 4.11 16.33
N ALA A 128 2.42 2.91 16.19
CA ALA A 128 2.95 2.16 17.31
C ALA A 128 4.26 1.50 16.92
N LEU A 129 5.23 1.52 17.84
CA LEU A 129 6.55 0.96 17.65
C LEU A 129 6.72 -0.24 18.58
N PHE A 130 7.15 -1.36 18.02
CA PHE A 130 7.37 -2.60 18.74
C PHE A 130 8.81 -3.07 18.54
N ASP A 131 9.32 -3.83 19.51
CA ASP A 131 10.52 -4.62 19.31
C ASP A 131 10.25 -5.87 18.47
N GLN A 132 11.31 -6.65 18.22
CA GLN A 132 11.25 -7.91 17.49
C GLN A 132 10.43 -9.01 18.19
N GLN A 133 9.90 -8.81 19.39
CA GLN A 133 9.02 -9.76 20.07
C GLN A 133 7.57 -9.26 20.16
N GLY A 134 7.29 -8.08 19.60
CA GLY A 134 5.95 -7.48 19.63
C GLY A 134 5.67 -6.73 20.93
N ARG A 135 6.70 -6.40 21.73
CA ARG A 135 6.57 -5.59 22.94
C ARG A 135 6.68 -4.11 22.57
N PRO A 136 5.83 -3.22 23.11
CA PRO A 136 5.91 -1.79 22.81
C PRO A 136 7.26 -1.17 23.18
N ALA A 137 7.84 -0.42 22.26
CA ALA A 137 9.06 0.35 22.47
C ALA A 137 8.75 1.60 23.29
N ARG A 138 8.88 1.50 24.62
CA ARG A 138 8.35 2.50 25.58
C ARG A 138 8.87 3.92 25.43
N GLN A 139 10.01 4.10 24.77
CA GLN A 139 10.61 5.40 24.49
C GLN A 139 9.94 6.17 23.34
N PHE A 140 9.07 5.52 22.56
CA PHE A 140 8.38 6.14 21.43
C PHE A 140 6.99 6.63 21.86
N GLY A 141 6.71 7.92 21.65
CA GLY A 141 5.43 8.53 22.02
C GLY A 141 5.02 8.25 23.47
N ASP A 142 3.75 7.92 23.67
CA ASP A 142 3.21 7.42 24.94
C ASP A 142 3.35 5.89 25.00
N ASN A 143 4.41 5.42 25.66
CA ASN A 143 4.64 4.01 25.95
C ASN A 143 4.62 3.09 24.70
N GLY A 144 5.19 3.56 23.59
CA GLY A 144 5.29 2.85 22.31
C GLY A 144 4.17 3.18 21.32
N ARG A 145 3.34 4.19 21.60
CA ARG A 145 2.20 4.59 20.76
C ARG A 145 2.18 6.10 20.58
N CYS A 146 1.79 6.57 19.41
CA CYS A 146 1.65 7.99 19.11
C CYS A 146 0.37 8.22 18.31
N VAL A 147 -0.53 9.06 18.81
CA VAL A 147 -1.65 9.60 18.02
C VAL A 147 -1.23 10.98 17.53
N VAL A 148 -1.22 11.17 16.21
CA VAL A 148 -0.75 12.40 15.59
C VAL A 148 -1.87 13.44 15.61
N ARG A 149 -1.66 14.50 16.37
CA ARG A 149 -2.59 15.63 16.52
C ARG A 149 -1.95 16.88 15.94
N LEU A 150 -2.49 17.36 14.82
CA LEU A 150 -2.08 18.61 14.19
C LEU A 150 -2.71 19.84 14.87
N PRO A 151 -1.99 20.97 14.94
CA PRO A 151 -2.49 22.21 15.54
C PRO A 151 -3.63 22.84 14.72
N GLY A 152 -4.42 23.72 15.35
CA GLY A 152 -5.37 24.59 14.65
C GLY A 152 -6.61 23.90 14.08
N HIS A 153 -7.21 22.95 14.81
CA HIS A 153 -8.38 22.16 14.41
C HIS A 153 -8.17 21.23 13.19
N LEU A 154 -6.95 21.12 12.68
CA LEU A 154 -6.59 20.20 11.58
C LEU A 154 -6.57 18.71 12.01
N SER A 155 -7.00 18.43 13.24
CA SER A 155 -7.23 17.11 13.81
C SER A 155 -8.73 16.76 13.88
N HIS A 156 -9.63 17.68 13.50
CA HIS A 156 -11.09 17.52 13.67
C HIS A 156 -11.76 17.06 12.38
N GLY A 157 -11.23 16.02 11.74
CA GLY A 157 -11.65 15.60 10.41
C GLY A 157 -12.90 14.73 10.45
N VAL A 158 -13.85 14.94 9.53
CA VAL A 158 -15.08 14.14 9.45
C VAL A 158 -14.91 12.91 8.54
N ARG A 159 -15.28 11.72 9.01
CA ARG A 159 -15.40 10.51 8.18
C ARG A 159 -16.65 10.61 7.31
N ASP A 160 -16.49 10.52 5.99
CA ASP A 160 -17.63 10.47 5.07
C ASP A 160 -18.29 9.10 5.10
N ALA A 161 -19.52 9.04 5.60
CA ALA A 161 -20.34 7.83 5.60
C ALA A 161 -20.88 7.44 4.21
N TRP A 162 -20.85 8.37 3.24
CA TRP A 162 -21.41 8.17 1.89
C TRP A 162 -20.41 7.61 0.86
N LEU A 163 -19.12 7.47 1.21
CA LEU A 163 -18.14 6.95 0.26
C LEU A 163 -18.46 5.48 -0.08
N PRO A 164 -18.66 5.15 -1.37
CA PRO A 164 -18.92 3.77 -1.78
C PRO A 164 -17.80 2.82 -1.33
N ALA A 165 -18.13 1.56 -1.09
CA ALA A 165 -17.11 0.52 -0.94
C ALA A 165 -16.22 0.50 -2.20
N GLY A 166 -14.90 0.53 -2.02
CA GLY A 166 -13.96 0.59 -3.14
C GLY A 166 -13.49 1.99 -3.55
N VAL A 167 -13.54 2.98 -2.65
CA VAL A 167 -12.74 4.22 -2.75
C VAL A 167 -11.44 4.05 -1.96
N PRO A 168 -10.32 3.64 -2.58
CA PRO A 168 -8.98 3.81 -2.00
C PRO A 168 -8.75 5.28 -1.60
N GLY A 169 -7.98 5.53 -0.54
CA GLY A 169 -7.57 6.88 -0.15
C GLY A 169 -8.29 7.46 1.08
N ALA A 170 -9.60 7.27 1.25
CA ALA A 170 -10.32 7.99 2.33
C ALA A 170 -9.89 7.62 3.76
N GLU A 171 -9.44 6.39 3.97
CA GLU A 171 -8.81 5.89 5.20
C GLU A 171 -7.35 5.45 4.97
N ALA A 172 -6.69 6.02 3.94
CA ALA A 172 -5.31 5.68 3.63
C ALA A 172 -4.33 6.41 4.58
N CYS A 173 -3.41 5.62 5.14
CA CYS A 173 -2.20 6.11 5.79
C CYS A 173 -1.01 5.34 5.23
N ASP A 174 -0.17 6.06 4.49
CA ASP A 174 1.12 5.53 4.02
C ASP A 174 2.25 6.15 4.84
N VAL A 175 3.35 5.41 4.99
CA VAL A 175 4.51 5.81 5.80
C VAL A 175 5.82 5.55 5.06
N ALA A 176 6.79 6.44 5.28
CA ALA A 176 8.18 6.23 4.93
C ALA A 176 9.08 6.77 6.06
N VAL A 177 10.01 5.93 6.52
CA VAL A 177 11.04 6.34 7.48
C VAL A 177 12.30 6.74 6.72
N GLN A 178 12.82 7.94 7.02
CA GLN A 178 14.03 8.49 6.44
C GLN A 178 15.29 7.90 7.12
N GLU A 179 16.46 8.04 6.50
CA GLU A 179 17.73 7.52 7.04
C GLU A 179 18.12 8.12 8.40
N ASP A 180 17.68 9.36 8.69
CA ASP A 180 17.87 10.04 9.97
C ASP A 180 16.87 9.59 11.06
N GLY A 181 15.98 8.64 10.74
CA GLY A 181 14.95 8.12 11.63
C GLY A 181 13.68 8.95 11.68
N ARG A 182 13.60 10.09 10.98
CA ARG A 182 12.35 10.85 10.87
C ARG A 182 11.31 10.06 10.10
N ILE A 183 10.06 10.27 10.47
CA ILE A 183 8.93 9.50 9.96
C ILE A 183 8.04 10.43 9.14
N LEU A 184 7.93 10.17 7.85
CA LEU A 184 6.96 10.82 6.98
C LEU A 184 5.72 9.97 6.89
N LEU A 185 4.54 10.59 6.99
CA LEU A 185 3.27 9.93 6.76
C LEU A 185 2.34 10.81 5.93
N VAL A 186 1.47 10.15 5.17
CA VAL A 186 0.31 10.80 4.55
C VAL A 186 -0.96 10.43 5.28
N ALA A 187 -1.86 11.39 5.40
CA ALA A 187 -3.21 11.19 5.92
C ALA A 187 -4.18 12.08 5.17
N ASN A 188 -5.41 11.63 5.01
CA ASN A 188 -6.46 12.46 4.41
C ASN A 188 -7.34 13.05 5.49
N HIS A 189 -7.60 14.34 5.34
CA HIS A 189 -8.40 15.11 6.27
C HIS A 189 -9.59 15.72 5.56
N HIS A 190 -10.72 15.73 6.25
CA HIS A 190 -11.94 16.38 5.80
C HIS A 190 -12.23 17.56 6.72
N PHE A 191 -12.03 18.77 6.22
CA PHE A 191 -12.36 19.99 6.95
C PHE A 191 -13.87 20.25 6.95
N GLU A 192 -14.37 20.94 7.99
CA GLU A 192 -15.76 21.41 8.01
C GLU A 192 -16.07 22.20 6.72
N LEU A 193 -17.26 21.98 6.11
CA LEU A 193 -17.73 22.53 4.82
C LEU A 193 -17.31 21.77 3.53
N ALA A 194 -17.09 20.45 3.58
CA ALA A 194 -16.91 19.55 2.42
C ALA A 194 -15.58 19.66 1.66
N ASP A 195 -14.55 20.14 2.36
CA ASP A 195 -13.21 20.38 1.82
C ASP A 195 -12.26 19.24 2.22
N HIS A 196 -11.84 18.41 1.25
CA HIS A 196 -10.86 17.33 1.47
C HIS A 196 -9.44 17.79 1.16
N ALA A 197 -8.50 17.46 2.03
CA ALA A 197 -7.08 17.66 1.75
C ALA A 197 -6.23 16.49 2.19
N GLY A 198 -5.22 16.21 1.36
CA GLY A 198 -4.10 15.38 1.76
C GLY A 198 -3.18 16.16 2.68
N LEU A 199 -2.68 15.50 3.71
CA LEU A 199 -1.67 16.00 4.61
C LEU A 199 -0.41 15.17 4.42
N LEU A 200 0.73 15.84 4.26
CA LEU A 200 2.05 15.25 4.38
C LEU A 200 2.63 15.71 5.71
N ILE A 201 2.82 14.80 6.66
CA ILE A 201 3.24 15.09 8.03
C ILE A 201 4.61 14.47 8.26
N ARG A 202 5.50 15.19 8.94
CA ARG A 202 6.78 14.65 9.40
C ARG A 202 6.87 14.66 10.91
N LEU A 203 7.30 13.53 11.46
CA LEU A 203 7.57 13.34 12.88
C LEU A 203 9.06 13.12 13.10
N ASP A 204 9.53 13.50 14.28
CA ASP A 204 10.83 13.12 14.79
C ASP A 204 10.83 11.62 15.20
N PRO A 205 12.00 11.00 15.38
CA PRO A 205 12.10 9.56 15.70
C PRO A 205 11.39 9.15 16.99
N ASP A 206 11.13 10.09 17.90
CA ASP A 206 10.38 9.87 19.14
C ASP A 206 8.86 9.94 18.96
N GLY A 207 8.38 10.25 17.76
CA GLY A 207 6.98 10.39 17.41
C GLY A 207 6.41 11.80 17.60
N SER A 208 7.21 12.77 18.07
CA SER A 208 6.79 14.17 18.16
C SER A 208 6.77 14.85 16.78
N LEU A 209 6.00 15.93 16.64
CA LEU A 209 5.84 16.64 15.36
C LEU A 209 7.11 17.46 15.03
N ASP A 210 7.73 17.22 13.87
CA ASP A 210 8.97 17.89 13.49
C ASP A 210 8.71 19.33 13.01
N SER A 211 8.80 20.29 13.91
CA SER A 211 8.58 21.71 13.62
C SER A 211 9.48 22.31 12.52
N THR A 212 10.59 21.64 12.14
CA THR A 212 11.47 22.11 11.06
C THR A 212 10.90 21.82 9.67
N PHE A 213 10.00 20.85 9.53
CA PHE A 213 9.37 20.50 8.26
C PHE A 213 8.29 21.52 7.90
N ASN A 214 8.48 22.26 6.82
CA ASN A 214 7.61 23.35 6.37
C ASN A 214 7.30 24.38 7.49
N GLY A 215 8.21 24.52 8.46
CA GLY A 215 8.09 25.38 9.64
C GLY A 215 6.99 25.02 10.63
N ARG A 216 6.30 23.87 10.47
CA ARG A 216 5.12 23.49 11.29
C ARG A 216 4.91 21.99 11.44
N GLY A 217 5.75 21.15 10.85
CA GLY A 217 5.65 19.69 10.86
C GLY A 217 4.79 19.05 9.80
N PHE A 218 4.14 19.84 8.94
CA PHE A 218 3.31 19.29 7.89
C PHE A 218 3.04 20.27 6.75
N VAL A 219 2.59 19.69 5.63
CA VAL A 219 2.13 20.36 4.43
C VAL A 219 0.68 19.95 4.18
N ILE A 220 -0.17 20.93 3.86
CA ILE A 220 -1.50 20.67 3.29
C ILE A 220 -1.32 20.60 1.78
N VAL A 221 -1.44 19.40 1.22
CA VAL A 221 -1.28 19.15 -0.21
C VAL A 221 -2.58 19.54 -0.90
N ARG A 222 -2.56 20.70 -1.57
CA ARG A 222 -3.67 21.21 -2.37
C ARG A 222 -3.15 21.78 -3.68
N HIS A 223 -3.86 21.46 -4.76
CA HIS A 223 -3.66 22.04 -6.07
C HIS A 223 -4.95 22.70 -6.54
N LEU A 224 -4.88 23.98 -6.92
CA LEU A 224 -6.01 24.78 -7.42
C LEU A 224 -7.25 24.80 -6.50
N LEU A 225 -7.04 24.72 -5.18
CA LEU A 225 -8.11 24.67 -4.16
C LEU A 225 -9.07 23.46 -4.30
N MET A 226 -8.65 22.41 -4.99
CA MET A 226 -9.47 21.23 -5.22
C MET A 226 -9.30 20.18 -4.13
N ASN A 227 -10.34 19.38 -3.93
CA ASN A 227 -10.33 18.25 -3.03
C ASN A 227 -9.25 17.23 -3.42
N THR A 228 -8.40 16.88 -2.47
CA THR A 228 -7.21 16.03 -2.69
C THR A 228 -7.24 14.82 -1.75
N TRP A 229 -6.99 13.64 -2.31
CA TRP A 229 -6.82 12.39 -1.55
C TRP A 229 -5.47 11.77 -1.90
N LEU A 230 -4.61 11.57 -0.90
CA LEU A 230 -3.31 10.91 -1.05
C LEU A 230 -3.40 9.44 -0.65
N SER A 231 -2.73 8.58 -1.41
CA SER A 231 -2.69 7.14 -1.16
C SER A 231 -1.26 6.60 -1.06
N SER A 232 -0.28 7.31 -1.62
CA SER A 232 1.10 6.84 -1.70
C SER A 232 2.10 7.93 -1.32
N LEU A 233 3.15 7.51 -0.63
CA LEU A 233 4.28 8.31 -0.18
C LEU A 233 5.58 7.58 -0.54
N SER A 234 6.51 8.26 -1.20
CA SER A 234 7.83 7.74 -1.52
C SER A 234 8.91 8.79 -1.23
N VAL A 235 9.99 8.37 -0.57
CA VAL A 235 11.19 9.18 -0.37
C VAL A 235 12.21 8.77 -1.42
N GLN A 236 12.64 9.74 -2.22
CA GLN A 236 13.64 9.57 -3.26
C GLN A 236 15.04 9.50 -2.66
N ARG A 237 16.00 8.89 -3.39
CA ARG A 237 17.41 8.77 -2.96
C ARG A 237 18.10 10.10 -2.61
N ASP A 238 17.64 11.21 -3.17
CA ASP A 238 18.15 12.56 -2.88
C ASP A 238 17.37 13.27 -1.75
N GLY A 239 16.50 12.54 -1.04
CA GLY A 239 15.68 13.04 0.05
C GLY A 239 14.41 13.77 -0.40
N ARG A 240 14.18 13.99 -1.70
CA ARG A 240 12.91 14.56 -2.18
C ARG A 240 11.76 13.61 -1.88
N ILE A 241 10.59 14.18 -1.63
CA ILE A 241 9.41 13.45 -1.21
C ILE A 241 8.38 13.52 -2.32
N LEU A 242 7.91 12.37 -2.80
CA LEU A 242 6.88 12.27 -3.81
C LEU A 242 5.62 11.69 -3.19
N VAL A 243 4.50 12.37 -3.37
CA VAL A 243 3.17 11.89 -2.96
C VAL A 243 2.29 11.68 -4.17
N GLY A 244 1.36 10.73 -4.06
CA GLY A 244 0.40 10.45 -5.13
C GLY A 244 -0.98 10.06 -4.62
N GLY A 245 -1.97 10.25 -5.47
CA GLY A 245 -3.36 9.93 -5.17
C GLY A 245 -4.30 10.42 -6.27
N SER A 246 -5.37 11.10 -5.87
CA SER A 246 -6.35 11.69 -6.80
C SER A 246 -6.78 13.10 -6.36
N ILE A 247 -7.37 13.82 -7.31
CA ILE A 247 -7.90 15.17 -7.13
C ILE A 247 -9.27 15.33 -7.82
N ASN A 248 -10.21 15.97 -7.12
CA ASN A 248 -11.57 16.36 -7.56
C ASN A 248 -12.53 15.22 -8.01
N PHE A 249 -13.75 15.59 -8.44
CA PHE A 249 -14.71 14.73 -9.14
C PHE A 249 -15.08 15.30 -10.54
N PRO A 250 -15.00 14.51 -11.63
CA PRO A 250 -14.46 13.15 -11.70
C PRO A 250 -12.94 13.15 -11.45
N GLU A 251 -12.49 12.15 -10.69
CA GLU A 251 -11.12 12.02 -10.14
C GLU A 251 -10.04 12.08 -11.24
N GLU A 252 -9.09 13.00 -11.10
CA GLU A 252 -7.83 12.99 -11.86
C GLU A 252 -6.71 12.44 -10.98
N GLY A 253 -5.77 11.71 -11.57
CA GLY A 253 -4.61 11.20 -10.86
C GLY A 253 -3.72 12.38 -10.48
N LEU A 254 -3.17 12.37 -9.26
CA LEU A 254 -2.32 13.45 -8.73
C LEU A 254 -0.94 12.90 -8.38
N LEU A 255 0.11 13.63 -8.75
CA LEU A 255 1.45 13.52 -8.18
C LEU A 255 1.92 14.92 -7.74
N ALA A 256 2.61 14.99 -6.60
CA ALA A 256 3.24 16.22 -6.13
C ALA A 256 4.61 15.92 -5.51
N ARG A 257 5.61 16.75 -5.78
CA ARG A 257 6.96 16.56 -5.25
C ARG A 257 7.38 17.71 -4.34
N TYR A 258 8.00 17.36 -3.22
CA TYR A 258 8.50 18.27 -2.21
C TYR A 258 10.00 18.04 -1.98
N HIS A 259 10.68 19.09 -1.55
CA HIS A 259 12.03 19.03 -1.02
C HIS A 259 12.06 18.38 0.38
N PRO A 260 13.23 17.93 0.87
CA PRO A 260 13.35 17.33 2.19
C PRO A 260 12.87 18.24 3.33
N ASP A 261 12.86 19.56 3.15
CA ASP A 261 12.37 20.53 4.13
C ASP A 261 10.84 20.74 4.08
N GLY A 262 10.13 20.09 3.15
CA GLY A 262 8.68 20.21 2.97
C GLY A 262 8.24 21.34 2.04
N SER A 263 9.18 22.12 1.49
CA SER A 263 8.87 23.10 0.44
C SER A 263 8.55 22.39 -0.89
N LEU A 264 7.64 22.95 -1.69
CA LEU A 264 7.21 22.35 -2.96
C LEU A 264 8.32 22.47 -4.03
N ASP A 265 8.62 21.38 -4.74
CA ASP A 265 9.59 21.39 -5.85
C ASP A 265 8.92 21.90 -7.13
N ALA A 266 8.95 23.21 -7.36
CA ALA A 266 8.33 23.87 -8.51
C ALA A 266 8.87 23.40 -9.88
N HIS A 267 10.02 22.70 -9.93
CA HIS A 267 10.58 22.17 -11.19
C HIS A 267 10.00 20.79 -11.56
N PHE A 268 9.23 20.17 -10.67
CA PHE A 268 8.50 18.95 -11.00
C PHE A 268 7.23 19.30 -11.78
N ALA A 269 7.09 18.70 -12.97
CA ALA A 269 5.91 18.87 -13.82
C ALA A 269 5.56 20.36 -14.07
N VAL A 270 4.41 20.82 -13.59
CA VAL A 270 3.97 22.22 -13.65
C VAL A 270 3.73 22.70 -12.23
N ASP A 271 4.52 23.66 -11.77
CA ASP A 271 4.44 24.25 -10.43
C ASP A 271 4.45 23.21 -9.30
N GLY A 272 5.20 22.11 -9.48
CA GLY A 272 5.33 21.03 -8.49
C GLY A 272 4.24 19.96 -8.52
N PHE A 273 3.25 20.10 -9.40
CA PHE A 273 2.12 19.19 -9.52
C PHE A 273 2.00 18.58 -10.91
N MET A 274 1.56 17.33 -10.94
CA MET A 274 1.10 16.66 -12.15
C MET A 274 -0.31 16.13 -11.90
N THR A 275 -1.26 16.53 -12.74
CA THR A 275 -2.59 15.90 -12.81
C THR A 275 -2.77 15.20 -14.16
N PHE A 276 -3.54 14.11 -14.19
CA PHE A 276 -3.81 13.39 -15.43
C PHE A 276 -5.10 12.57 -15.40
N ARG A 277 -5.63 12.30 -16.59
CA ARG A 277 -6.71 11.33 -16.84
C ARG A 277 -6.16 10.08 -17.50
N ALA A 278 -6.80 8.94 -17.28
CA ALA A 278 -6.41 7.69 -17.92
C ALA A 278 -7.19 7.50 -19.22
N ARG A 279 -6.63 7.99 -20.35
CA ARG A 279 -7.25 7.90 -21.68
C ARG A 279 -8.69 8.46 -21.73
N GLY A 280 -8.91 9.59 -21.05
CA GLY A 280 -10.22 10.25 -20.94
C GLY A 280 -11.06 9.80 -19.74
N HIS A 281 -10.73 8.67 -19.11
CA HIS A 281 -11.35 8.22 -17.86
C HIS A 281 -10.71 8.89 -16.64
N SER A 282 -11.39 8.81 -15.50
CA SER A 282 -10.78 9.20 -14.23
C SER A 282 -9.55 8.36 -13.92
N ALA A 283 -8.71 8.85 -13.03
CA ALA A 283 -7.49 8.17 -12.62
C ALA A 283 -7.28 8.31 -11.11
N GLN A 284 -6.86 7.21 -10.49
CA GLN A 284 -6.47 7.15 -9.10
C GLN A 284 -5.12 6.46 -9.00
N VAL A 285 -4.18 7.10 -8.32
CA VAL A 285 -2.88 6.50 -7.99
C VAL A 285 -2.98 5.85 -6.61
N SER A 286 -2.77 4.54 -6.54
CA SER A 286 -2.73 3.76 -5.30
C SER A 286 -1.30 3.60 -4.80
N GLN A 287 -0.33 3.43 -5.70
CA GLN A 287 1.09 3.24 -5.37
C GLN A 287 2.02 3.89 -6.41
N ILE A 288 3.12 4.46 -5.92
CA ILE A 288 4.21 5.00 -6.72
C ILE A 288 5.48 4.19 -6.46
N ILE A 289 6.09 3.70 -7.53
CA ILE A 289 7.35 2.95 -7.46
C ILE A 289 8.45 3.72 -8.19
N GLN A 290 9.47 4.14 -7.45
CA GLN A 290 10.64 4.77 -8.02
C GLN A 290 11.59 3.73 -8.65
N GLN A 291 12.05 4.02 -9.85
CA GLN A 291 13.06 3.27 -10.59
C GLN A 291 14.46 3.83 -10.30
N GLU A 292 15.51 3.05 -10.55
CA GLU A 292 16.88 3.47 -10.22
C GLU A 292 17.33 4.76 -10.93
N ASN A 293 16.80 5.02 -12.12
CA ASN A 293 17.09 6.22 -12.90
C ASN A 293 16.31 7.47 -12.43
N GLY A 294 15.50 7.34 -11.37
CA GLY A 294 14.67 8.40 -10.81
C GLY A 294 13.31 8.57 -11.49
N ASP A 295 13.03 7.86 -12.59
CA ASP A 295 11.67 7.77 -13.12
C ASP A 295 10.76 7.04 -12.13
N VAL A 296 9.46 7.20 -12.29
CA VAL A 296 8.47 6.55 -11.44
C VAL A 296 7.41 5.84 -12.26
N GLN A 297 6.95 4.70 -11.75
CA GLN A 297 5.79 4.00 -12.25
C GLN A 297 4.64 4.16 -11.25
N CYS A 298 3.49 4.59 -11.72
CA CYS A 298 2.29 4.83 -10.92
C CYS A 298 1.27 3.73 -11.22
N PHE A 299 0.73 3.11 -10.18
CA PHE A 299 -0.26 2.03 -10.29
C PHE A 299 -1.52 2.39 -9.53
N GLY A 300 -2.66 1.97 -10.06
CA GLY A 300 -3.96 2.19 -9.42
C GLY A 300 -5.11 1.77 -10.32
N SER A 301 -6.09 2.65 -10.49
CA SER A 301 -7.28 2.37 -11.29
C SER A 301 -7.82 3.59 -12.01
N SER A 302 -8.61 3.34 -13.07
CA SER A 302 -9.59 4.29 -13.58
C SER A 302 -10.95 4.10 -12.89
N ARG A 303 -11.89 5.03 -13.10
CA ARG A 303 -13.33 4.76 -12.91
C ARG A 303 -14.13 4.99 -14.18
N ASP A 304 -15.28 4.32 -14.24
CA ASP A 304 -16.27 4.40 -15.32
C ASP A 304 -15.69 4.15 -16.73
N PRO A 305 -15.17 2.93 -17.02
CA PRO A 305 -15.16 1.73 -16.17
C PRO A 305 -13.91 1.62 -15.27
N MET A 306 -13.99 0.77 -14.24
CA MET A 306 -12.85 0.50 -13.36
C MET A 306 -11.90 -0.52 -13.97
N HIS A 307 -10.78 -0.03 -14.49
CA HIS A 307 -9.68 -0.83 -15.01
C HIS A 307 -8.42 -0.63 -14.18
N CYS A 308 -7.56 -1.64 -14.16
CA CYS A 308 -6.22 -1.51 -13.62
C CYS A 308 -5.44 -0.48 -14.42
N MET A 309 -4.75 0.44 -13.75
CA MET A 309 -4.02 1.53 -14.39
C MET A 309 -2.53 1.44 -14.08
N ALA A 310 -1.69 1.63 -15.10
CA ALA A 310 -0.27 1.89 -14.96
C ALA A 310 0.15 3.12 -15.78
N LEU A 311 1.00 3.98 -15.23
CA LEU A 311 1.58 5.13 -15.93
C LEU A 311 3.06 5.28 -15.58
N LYS A 312 3.92 5.42 -16.60
CA LYS A 312 5.33 5.77 -16.38
C LYS A 312 5.54 7.27 -16.53
N VAL A 313 6.19 7.87 -15.53
CA VAL A 313 6.47 9.30 -15.46
C VAL A 313 7.98 9.48 -15.27
N ARG A 314 8.57 10.39 -16.03
CA ARG A 314 10.00 10.68 -15.92
C ARG A 314 10.32 11.40 -14.61
N VAL A 315 11.59 11.38 -14.20
CA VAL A 315 12.07 12.12 -13.02
C VAL A 315 11.69 13.62 -13.02
N ASN A 316 11.41 14.23 -14.17
CA ASN A 316 10.95 15.62 -14.25
C ASN A 316 9.43 15.82 -14.12
N GLY A 317 8.67 14.76 -13.82
CA GLY A 317 7.22 14.83 -13.65
C GLY A 317 6.42 14.87 -14.95
N ARG A 318 7.05 14.63 -16.10
CA ARG A 318 6.35 14.52 -17.39
C ARG A 318 6.15 13.04 -17.76
N PRO A 319 5.00 12.65 -18.35
CA PRO A 319 4.79 11.30 -18.85
C PRO A 319 5.92 10.83 -19.78
N ASP A 320 6.29 9.54 -19.66
CA ASP A 320 7.29 8.95 -20.53
C ASP A 320 6.69 8.59 -21.90
N ASN A 321 6.96 9.41 -22.91
CA ASN A 321 6.44 9.21 -24.27
C ASN A 321 6.93 7.93 -24.94
N ARG A 322 8.01 7.31 -24.43
CA ARG A 322 8.51 6.02 -24.93
C ARG A 322 7.66 4.85 -24.41
N CYS A 323 6.92 5.06 -23.32
CA CYS A 323 6.02 4.07 -22.74
C CYS A 323 4.58 4.42 -23.09
N ASN A 324 3.93 3.62 -23.93
CA ASN A 324 2.52 3.79 -24.31
C ASN A 324 2.18 5.19 -24.87
N GLY A 325 3.15 5.86 -25.52
CA GLY A 325 2.97 7.22 -26.03
C GLY A 325 2.77 8.27 -24.94
N GLY A 326 3.20 8.01 -23.70
CA GLY A 326 3.01 8.91 -22.55
C GLY A 326 1.60 8.84 -21.97
N GLN A 327 0.78 7.87 -22.39
CA GLN A 327 -0.57 7.66 -21.89
C GLN A 327 -0.58 6.55 -20.83
N ALA A 328 -1.54 6.63 -19.91
CA ALA A 328 -1.80 5.52 -19.00
C ALA A 328 -2.18 4.24 -19.78
N HIS A 329 -1.65 3.12 -19.34
CA HIS A 329 -2.09 1.79 -19.77
C HIS A 329 -3.25 1.37 -18.88
N LEU A 330 -4.38 1.06 -19.52
CA LEU A 330 -5.56 0.50 -18.87
C LEU A 330 -5.66 -0.99 -19.21
N LEU A 331 -5.63 -1.82 -18.19
CA LEU A 331 -5.75 -3.27 -18.29
C LEU A 331 -7.10 -3.72 -17.74
N ASN A 332 -7.85 -4.44 -18.56
CA ASN A 332 -9.11 -5.05 -18.17
C ASN A 332 -8.92 -6.57 -17.95
N ILE A 333 -9.05 -7.02 -16.70
CA ILE A 333 -8.85 -8.41 -16.30
C ILE A 333 -10.19 -9.18 -16.17
N ALA A 334 -11.29 -8.48 -15.88
CA ALA A 334 -12.58 -9.11 -15.59
C ALA A 334 -13.76 -8.27 -16.07
N ARG A 335 -14.92 -8.90 -16.28
CA ARG A 335 -16.10 -8.23 -16.87
C ARG A 335 -16.63 -7.04 -16.07
N SER A 336 -16.56 -7.08 -14.73
CA SER A 336 -17.13 -6.02 -13.88
C SER A 336 -16.15 -4.86 -13.69
N GLY A 337 -14.98 -5.12 -13.13
CA GLY A 337 -13.92 -4.13 -12.93
C GLY A 337 -12.70 -4.75 -12.27
N CYS A 338 -11.59 -4.02 -12.25
CA CYS A 338 -10.35 -4.41 -11.58
C CYS A 338 -9.53 -3.19 -11.19
N GLN A 339 -8.67 -3.35 -10.18
CA GLN A 339 -7.78 -2.30 -9.72
C GLN A 339 -6.46 -2.86 -9.19
N TRP A 340 -5.38 -2.10 -9.36
CA TRP A 340 -4.15 -2.29 -8.59
C TRP A 340 -4.24 -1.51 -7.28
N THR A 341 -3.92 -2.16 -6.17
CA THR A 341 -3.93 -1.58 -4.82
C THR A 341 -2.52 -1.46 -4.25
N ALA A 342 -1.63 -2.37 -4.64
CA ALA A 342 -0.26 -2.44 -4.14
C ALA A 342 0.73 -2.64 -5.28
N ALA A 343 1.96 -2.20 -5.07
CA ALA A 343 3.08 -2.43 -5.98
C ALA A 343 4.39 -2.53 -5.20
N GLN A 344 5.35 -3.29 -5.71
CA GLN A 344 6.68 -3.45 -5.12
C GLN A 344 7.73 -3.63 -6.23
N ALA A 345 8.82 -2.86 -6.15
CA ALA A 345 9.95 -3.04 -7.06
C ALA A 345 10.71 -4.34 -6.75
N GLN A 346 11.18 -5.00 -7.81
CA GLN A 346 12.13 -6.10 -7.73
C GLN A 346 13.57 -5.60 -7.97
N PRO A 347 14.62 -6.36 -7.56
CA PRO A 347 16.02 -5.98 -7.78
C PRO A 347 16.42 -5.79 -9.25
N ASP A 348 15.72 -6.42 -10.20
CA ASP A 348 15.96 -6.28 -11.64
C ASP A 348 15.30 -5.03 -12.25
N GLY A 349 14.60 -4.24 -11.44
CA GLY A 349 13.84 -3.06 -11.84
C GLY A 349 12.44 -3.34 -12.39
N SER A 350 12.03 -4.61 -12.50
CA SER A 350 10.62 -4.93 -12.73
C SER A 350 9.79 -4.59 -11.49
N VAL A 351 8.47 -4.50 -11.66
CA VAL A 351 7.54 -4.13 -10.61
C VAL A 351 6.42 -5.15 -10.55
N LEU A 352 6.22 -5.73 -9.36
CA LEU A 352 5.07 -6.56 -9.06
C LEU A 352 3.91 -5.68 -8.60
N VAL A 353 2.71 -6.01 -9.04
CA VAL A 353 1.48 -5.30 -8.68
C VAL A 353 0.43 -6.27 -8.21
N ALA A 354 -0.26 -5.95 -7.14
CA ALA A 354 -1.34 -6.76 -6.60
C ALA A 354 -2.62 -5.94 -6.48
N GLY A 355 -3.76 -6.62 -6.51
CA GLY A 355 -5.07 -5.99 -6.38
C GLY A 355 -6.23 -6.96 -6.45
N ALA A 356 -7.37 -6.46 -6.92
CA ALA A 356 -8.60 -7.25 -6.95
C ALA A 356 -9.42 -7.01 -8.22
N THR A 357 -10.19 -8.01 -8.63
CA THR A 357 -11.38 -7.79 -9.46
C THR A 357 -12.53 -7.30 -8.59
N ILE A 358 -13.37 -6.39 -9.05
CA ILE A 358 -14.40 -5.72 -8.25
C ILE A 358 -15.73 -5.60 -8.99
N GLY A 359 -16.82 -5.34 -8.27
CA GLY A 359 -18.16 -5.08 -8.84
C GLY A 359 -18.88 -6.32 -9.39
N GLY A 360 -18.38 -7.52 -9.12
CA GLY A 360 -19.03 -8.79 -9.43
C GLY A 360 -19.67 -9.45 -8.21
N VAL A 361 -20.30 -10.60 -8.42
CA VAL A 361 -20.78 -11.47 -7.32
C VAL A 361 -19.61 -12.03 -6.50
N GLU A 362 -18.44 -12.15 -7.12
CA GLU A 362 -17.18 -12.60 -6.54
C GLU A 362 -16.07 -11.59 -6.90
N ALA A 363 -15.07 -11.48 -6.01
CA ALA A 363 -13.84 -10.74 -6.24
C ALA A 363 -12.67 -11.70 -6.04
N ASP A 364 -11.68 -11.65 -6.93
CA ASP A 364 -10.50 -12.50 -6.89
C ASP A 364 -9.24 -11.65 -6.76
N PHE A 365 -8.19 -12.20 -6.13
CA PHE A 365 -6.86 -11.60 -6.15
C PHE A 365 -6.35 -11.54 -7.58
N ILE A 366 -5.70 -10.43 -7.92
CA ILE A 366 -4.93 -10.30 -9.16
C ILE A 366 -3.50 -9.92 -8.82
N LEU A 367 -2.55 -10.49 -9.57
CA LEU A 367 -1.12 -10.25 -9.47
C LEU A 367 -0.59 -10.00 -10.88
N GLY A 368 0.20 -8.97 -11.09
CA GLY A 368 0.81 -8.66 -12.39
C GLY A 368 2.27 -8.28 -12.25
N ARG A 369 2.99 -8.26 -13.38
CA ARG A 369 4.37 -7.77 -13.43
C ARG A 369 4.55 -6.80 -14.59
N TYR A 370 5.21 -5.68 -14.31
CA TYR A 370 5.59 -4.67 -15.28
C TYR A 370 7.11 -4.59 -15.37
N LEU A 371 7.63 -4.40 -16.57
CA LEU A 371 9.06 -4.21 -16.81
C LEU A 371 9.50 -2.79 -16.40
N LYS A 372 10.82 -2.58 -16.28
CA LYS A 372 11.41 -1.25 -15.97
C LYS A 372 11.06 -0.15 -16.98
N ASP A 373 10.72 -0.54 -18.21
CA ASP A 373 10.26 0.39 -19.25
C ASP A 373 8.77 0.75 -19.12
N GLY A 374 8.04 0.13 -18.18
CA GLY A 374 6.62 0.32 -17.91
C GLY A 374 5.69 -0.52 -18.79
N GLN A 375 6.24 -1.43 -19.62
CA GLN A 375 5.43 -2.39 -20.36
C GLN A 375 5.00 -3.56 -19.47
N LEU A 376 3.85 -4.15 -19.78
CA LEU A 376 3.39 -5.36 -19.09
C LEU A 376 4.30 -6.55 -19.46
N ASP A 377 4.75 -7.31 -18.47
CA ASP A 377 5.68 -8.42 -18.69
C ASP A 377 4.95 -9.70 -19.12
N HIS A 378 4.89 -9.95 -20.43
CA HIS A 378 4.28 -11.15 -20.98
C HIS A 378 5.05 -12.45 -20.69
N ALA A 379 6.22 -12.43 -20.05
CA ALA A 379 6.84 -13.66 -19.53
C ALA A 379 6.19 -14.14 -18.21
N PHE A 380 5.38 -13.30 -17.56
CA PHE A 380 4.69 -13.60 -16.31
C PHE A 380 3.27 -14.13 -16.56
N GLY A 381 2.77 -14.98 -15.66
CA GLY A 381 1.37 -15.39 -15.65
C GLY A 381 0.90 -16.12 -16.91
N ASP A 382 1.68 -17.13 -17.33
CA ASP A 382 1.42 -17.96 -18.51
C ASP A 382 1.20 -17.15 -19.81
N GLY A 383 1.92 -16.03 -19.98
CA GLY A 383 1.84 -15.19 -21.19
C GLY A 383 1.00 -13.91 -21.04
N ASN A 384 0.15 -13.84 -20.02
CA ASN A 384 -0.81 -12.74 -19.85
C ASN A 384 -0.17 -11.49 -19.24
N GLY A 385 0.95 -11.64 -18.54
CA GLY A 385 1.57 -10.64 -17.69
C GLY A 385 0.86 -10.38 -16.37
N TRP A 386 -0.19 -11.14 -16.11
CA TRP A 386 -0.94 -11.13 -14.86
C TRP A 386 -1.56 -12.51 -14.59
N MET A 387 -1.96 -12.73 -13.34
CA MET A 387 -2.60 -13.91 -12.81
C MET A 387 -3.82 -13.51 -11.99
N ARG A 388 -4.85 -14.36 -12.01
CA ARG A 388 -6.05 -14.21 -11.18
C ARG A 388 -6.17 -15.44 -10.29
N THR A 389 -6.34 -15.22 -8.99
CA THR A 389 -6.40 -16.28 -7.99
C THR A 389 -7.67 -16.16 -7.17
N ARG A 390 -8.48 -17.21 -7.22
CA ARG A 390 -9.66 -17.37 -6.37
C ARG A 390 -9.27 -18.02 -5.05
N LEU A 391 -9.64 -17.41 -3.92
CA LEU A 391 -9.43 -18.01 -2.59
C LEU A 391 -10.63 -18.81 -2.13
N GLY A 392 -11.83 -18.49 -2.61
CA GLY A 392 -13.05 -19.23 -2.30
C GLY A 392 -14.28 -18.66 -3.02
N LYS A 393 -15.46 -18.90 -2.46
CA LYS A 393 -16.70 -18.20 -2.86
C LYS A 393 -16.81 -16.92 -2.03
N SER A 394 -15.97 -15.94 -2.33
CA SER A 394 -15.74 -14.79 -1.46
C SER A 394 -15.48 -13.53 -2.26
N LEU A 395 -15.51 -12.39 -1.57
CA LEU A 395 -14.93 -11.16 -2.08
C LEU A 395 -13.48 -11.07 -1.57
N ASP A 396 -12.52 -11.40 -2.43
CA ASP A 396 -11.10 -11.42 -2.12
C ASP A 396 -10.41 -10.14 -2.62
N THR A 397 -9.77 -9.40 -1.70
CA THR A 397 -9.01 -8.20 -2.03
C THR A 397 -7.57 -8.33 -1.58
N ALA A 398 -6.62 -8.25 -2.51
CA ALA A 398 -5.22 -8.04 -2.19
C ALA A 398 -4.98 -6.56 -1.84
N THR A 399 -4.24 -6.30 -0.77
CA THR A 399 -3.96 -4.97 -0.24
C THR A 399 -2.47 -4.65 -0.20
N SER A 400 -1.60 -5.67 -0.27
CA SER A 400 -0.16 -5.50 -0.22
C SER A 400 0.58 -6.61 -0.96
N VAL A 401 1.79 -6.29 -1.42
CA VAL A 401 2.72 -7.23 -2.05
C VAL A 401 4.13 -6.98 -1.53
N ALA A 402 4.82 -8.05 -1.18
CA ALA A 402 6.21 -8.06 -0.73
C ALA A 402 6.99 -9.18 -1.42
N VAL A 403 8.31 -9.06 -1.49
CA VAL A 403 9.18 -10.02 -2.19
C VAL A 403 10.18 -10.61 -1.20
N GLN A 404 10.24 -11.93 -1.13
CA GLN A 404 11.23 -12.66 -0.34
C GLN A 404 12.60 -12.65 -1.02
N GLU A 405 13.67 -12.89 -0.27
CA GLU A 405 15.04 -12.93 -0.81
C GLU A 405 15.23 -13.98 -1.92
N ASP A 406 14.45 -15.06 -1.89
CA ASP A 406 14.45 -16.10 -2.93
C ASP A 406 13.61 -15.73 -4.16
N GLY A 407 13.08 -14.51 -4.21
CA GLY A 407 12.25 -13.98 -5.28
C GLY A 407 10.77 -14.32 -5.16
N ASN A 408 10.37 -15.21 -4.23
CA ASN A 408 8.96 -15.54 -4.06
C ASN A 408 8.15 -14.32 -3.65
N ILE A 409 6.91 -14.29 -4.13
CA ILE A 409 6.03 -13.13 -4.03
C ILE A 409 5.00 -13.40 -2.95
N VAL A 410 4.97 -12.58 -1.92
CA VAL A 410 4.01 -12.67 -0.82
C VAL A 410 2.97 -11.58 -1.02
N VAL A 411 1.70 -11.96 -1.05
CA VAL A 411 0.56 -11.06 -1.22
C VAL A 411 -0.33 -11.13 0.02
N GLY A 412 -0.54 -9.99 0.66
CA GLY A 412 -1.45 -9.83 1.80
C GLY A 412 -2.80 -9.31 1.36
N GLY A 413 -3.84 -9.68 2.10
CA GLY A 413 -5.18 -9.15 1.86
C GLY A 413 -6.24 -9.76 2.76
N TYR A 414 -7.48 -9.70 2.30
CA TYR A 414 -8.59 -10.30 3.02
C TYR A 414 -9.57 -11.00 2.09
N SER A 415 -10.27 -11.96 2.67
CA SER A 415 -11.37 -12.68 2.05
C SER A 415 -12.64 -12.43 2.86
N LEU A 416 -13.75 -12.13 2.18
CA LEU A 416 -15.07 -11.96 2.79
C LEU A 416 -16.01 -13.08 2.36
N ASP A 417 -16.28 -14.00 3.30
CA ASP A 417 -17.30 -15.05 3.21
C ASP A 417 -18.02 -15.15 4.55
N GLY A 418 -19.16 -14.45 4.67
CA GLY A 418 -19.87 -14.20 5.93
C GLY A 418 -19.16 -13.19 6.83
N ASN A 419 -17.87 -13.41 7.14
CA ASN A 419 -17.00 -12.53 7.92
C ASN A 419 -15.67 -12.27 7.19
N TYR A 420 -15.05 -11.13 7.47
CA TYR A 420 -13.71 -10.81 6.98
C TYR A 420 -12.65 -11.69 7.64
N LYS A 421 -11.75 -12.24 6.82
CA LYS A 421 -10.58 -13.01 7.25
C LYS A 421 -9.33 -12.48 6.56
N ALA A 422 -8.32 -12.14 7.36
CA ALA A 422 -6.99 -11.81 6.88
C ALA A 422 -6.32 -13.05 6.26
N VAL A 423 -5.72 -12.88 5.08
CA VAL A 423 -5.07 -13.96 4.33
C VAL A 423 -3.73 -13.50 3.80
N VAL A 424 -2.81 -14.46 3.69
CA VAL A 424 -1.53 -14.29 3.00
C VAL A 424 -1.39 -15.40 1.97
N VAL A 425 -0.95 -15.03 0.78
CA VAL A 425 -0.81 -15.91 -0.38
C VAL A 425 0.61 -15.80 -0.90
N ARG A 426 1.26 -16.92 -1.23
CA ARG A 426 2.59 -16.93 -1.84
C ARG A 426 2.56 -17.45 -3.26
N TYR A 427 3.29 -16.76 -4.13
CA TYR A 427 3.48 -17.10 -5.54
C TYR A 427 4.96 -17.27 -5.86
N LEU A 428 5.25 -18.05 -6.89
CA LEU A 428 6.59 -18.26 -7.42
C LEU A 428 7.02 -17.04 -8.28
N ALA A 429 8.32 -16.73 -8.26
CA ALA A 429 8.95 -15.62 -8.98
C ALA A 429 8.89 -15.75 -10.51
#